data_AF-A0A395JCQ5-F1
#
_entry.id   AF-A0A395JCQ5-F1
#
_cell.length_a   1.000
_cell.length_b   1.000
_cell.length_c   1.000
_cell.angle_alpha   90.00
_cell.angle_beta   90.00
_cell.angle_gamma   90.00
#
_symmetry.space_group_name_H-M   'P 1'
#
loop_
_entity.id
_entity.type
_entity.pdbx_description
1 polymer ?
#
loop_
_entity_poly.entity_id
_entity_poly.type
_entity_poly.pdbx_seq_one_letter_code
_entity_poly.pdbx_strand_id
1 'polypeptide(L)'
;MQTKVVESLFKSYFEEEGDITSHEVLRSAAVRAGLDEKEVNEWLRSDKGGVEVDREVEAAKRNSISGVPNFTIQGKYEIGGAQDSAVFLRLFEKIKETEESPKTWIG
;
A
#
# COMPACT_ATOMS: atom_id res chain seq x y z
N MET A 1 -1.94 -4.73 3.84
CA MET A 1 -1.69 -6.10 3.38
C MET A 1 -1.30 -6.00 1.92
N GLN A 2 -0.15 -6.53 1.53
CA GLN A 2 0.36 -6.43 0.17
C GLN A 2 -0.37 -7.46 -0.72
N THR A 3 -0.70 -7.10 -1.97
CA THR A 3 -1.32 -8.07 -2.89
C THR A 3 -0.25 -8.97 -3.49
N LYS A 4 -0.64 -10.17 -3.92
CA LYS A 4 0.27 -11.13 -4.59
C LYS A 4 1.02 -10.51 -5.77
N VAL A 5 0.37 -9.58 -6.50
CA VAL A 5 0.99 -8.86 -7.62
C VAL A 5 2.11 -7.94 -7.12
N VAL A 6 1.86 -7.15 -6.07
CA VAL A 6 2.87 -6.24 -5.52
C VAL A 6 4.04 -7.03 -4.92
N GLU A 7 3.79 -8.17 -4.24
CA GLU A 7 4.87 -9.07 -3.77
C GLU A 7 5.71 -9.62 -4.93
N SER A 8 5.07 -10.06 -6.01
CA SER A 8 5.76 -10.55 -7.21
C SER A 8 6.58 -9.45 -7.90
N LEU A 9 6.10 -8.20 -7.89
CA LEU A 9 6.83 -7.03 -8.41
C LEU A 9 8.03 -6.68 -7.54
N PHE A 10 7.87 -6.66 -6.21
CA PHE A 10 8.99 -6.42 -5.29
C PHE A 10 10.08 -7.48 -5.44
N LYS A 11 9.71 -8.75 -5.55
CA LYS A 11 10.66 -9.82 -5.83
C LYS A 11 11.39 -9.58 -7.15
N SER A 12 10.66 -9.25 -8.22
CA SER A 12 11.24 -8.97 -9.53
C SER A 12 12.28 -7.83 -9.44
N TYR A 13 11.94 -6.74 -8.76
CA TYR A 13 12.80 -5.55 -8.70
C TYR A 13 13.96 -5.68 -7.71
N PHE A 14 13.69 -6.09 -6.48
CA PHE A 14 14.67 -6.06 -5.39
C PHE A 14 15.54 -7.32 -5.31
N GLU A 15 15.06 -8.47 -5.80
CA GLU A 15 15.77 -9.75 -5.69
C GLU A 15 16.27 -10.28 -7.04
N GLU A 16 15.57 -9.97 -8.14
CA GLU A 16 15.83 -10.56 -9.47
C GLU A 16 16.36 -9.54 -10.50
N GLU A 17 16.62 -8.30 -10.10
CA GLU A 17 17.12 -7.21 -10.96
C GLU A 17 16.24 -6.92 -12.20
N GLY A 18 14.95 -7.26 -12.13
CA GLY A 18 13.98 -7.06 -13.18
C GLY A 18 13.61 -5.59 -13.40
N ASP A 19 13.50 -5.20 -14.67
CA ASP A 19 13.06 -3.86 -15.07
C ASP A 19 11.54 -3.70 -14.94
N ILE A 20 11.08 -3.07 -13.86
CA ILE A 20 9.66 -2.79 -13.61
C ILE A 20 9.07 -1.68 -14.51
N THR A 21 9.84 -1.13 -15.45
CA THR A 21 9.31 -0.30 -16.54
C THR A 21 8.93 -1.12 -17.78
N SER A 22 9.33 -2.40 -17.83
CA SER A 22 9.02 -3.31 -18.93
C SER A 22 7.66 -3.99 -18.76
N HIS A 23 6.80 -3.89 -19.78
CA HIS A 23 5.52 -4.62 -19.82
C HIS A 23 5.70 -6.14 -19.74
N GLU A 24 6.83 -6.67 -20.18
CA GLU A 24 7.13 -8.10 -20.06
C GLU A 24 7.32 -8.51 -18.59
N VAL A 25 8.10 -7.75 -17.83
CA VAL A 25 8.32 -7.99 -16.40
C VAL A 25 7.03 -7.81 -15.61
N LEU A 26 6.27 -6.74 -15.90
CA LEU A 26 4.96 -6.50 -15.27
C LEU A 26 3.98 -7.64 -15.52
N ARG A 27 3.90 -8.12 -16.78
CA ARG A 27 3.05 -9.27 -17.14
C ARG A 27 3.48 -10.54 -16.43
N SER A 28 4.77 -10.85 -16.45
CA SER A 28 5.31 -12.04 -15.79
C SER A 28 5.01 -12.03 -14.30
N ALA A 29 5.16 -10.87 -13.64
CA ALA A 29 4.85 -10.71 -12.23
C ALA A 29 3.37 -10.92 -11.92
N ALA A 30 2.47 -10.37 -12.73
CA ALA A 30 1.02 -10.52 -12.60
C ALA A 30 0.54 -11.97 -12.83
N VAL A 31 1.09 -12.66 -13.83
CA VAL A 31 0.74 -14.07 -14.11
C VAL A 31 1.21 -14.99 -12.98
N ARG A 32 2.41 -14.77 -12.43
CA ARG A 32 2.88 -15.51 -11.24
C ARG A 32 1.99 -15.30 -10.01
N ALA A 33 1.36 -14.12 -9.92
CA ALA A 33 0.40 -13.79 -8.86
C ALA A 33 -0.99 -14.41 -9.08
N GLY A 34 -1.22 -15.06 -10.23
CA GLY A 34 -2.43 -15.81 -10.56
C GLY A 34 -3.43 -15.08 -11.46
N LEU A 35 -3.03 -13.97 -12.10
CA LEU A 35 -3.88 -13.26 -13.06
C LEU A 35 -3.78 -13.89 -14.47
N ASP A 36 -4.86 -13.76 -15.25
CA ASP A 36 -4.88 -14.21 -16.65
C ASP A 36 -3.97 -13.33 -17.52
N GLU A 37 -3.17 -13.97 -18.37
CA GLU A 37 -2.19 -13.27 -19.19
C GLU A 37 -2.83 -12.33 -20.23
N LYS A 38 -3.97 -12.71 -20.81
CA LYS A 38 -4.64 -11.89 -21.82
C LYS A 38 -5.24 -10.66 -21.17
N GLU A 39 -5.93 -10.83 -20.05
CA GLU A 39 -6.49 -9.70 -19.28
C GLU A 39 -5.40 -8.71 -18.86
N VAL A 40 -4.26 -9.20 -18.39
CA VAL A 40 -3.11 -8.35 -18.02
C VAL A 40 -2.56 -7.60 -19.23
N ASN A 41 -2.39 -8.27 -20.37
CA ASN A 41 -1.92 -7.62 -21.60
C ASN A 41 -2.88 -6.53 -22.09
N GLU A 42 -4.19 -6.78 -22.02
CA GLU A 42 -5.21 -5.80 -22.37
C GLU A 42 -5.18 -4.60 -21.41
N TRP A 43 -5.05 -4.85 -20.11
CA TRP A 43 -4.93 -3.80 -19.11
C TRP A 43 -3.68 -2.94 -19.32
N LEU A 44 -2.50 -3.56 -19.47
CA LEU A 44 -1.23 -2.85 -19.67
C LEU A 44 -1.20 -2.03 -20.97
N ARG A 45 -1.98 -2.40 -21.99
CA ARG A 45 -2.12 -1.62 -23.24
C ARG A 45 -3.13 -0.48 -23.13
N SER A 46 -3.90 -0.43 -22.05
CA SER A 46 -4.88 0.61 -21.81
C SER A 46 -4.31 1.67 -20.87
N ASP A 47 -4.89 2.87 -20.89
CA ASP A 47 -4.55 3.93 -19.93
C ASP A 47 -5.30 3.78 -18.59
N LYS A 48 -5.85 2.60 -18.31
CA LYS A 48 -6.60 2.34 -17.09
C LYS A 48 -5.66 2.35 -15.88
N GLY A 49 -6.07 3.03 -14.82
CA GLY A 49 -5.35 3.12 -13.55
C GLY A 49 -4.47 4.36 -13.39
N GLY A 50 -3.96 4.98 -14.47
CA GLY A 50 -3.08 6.15 -14.37
C GLY A 50 -3.71 7.32 -13.61
N VAL A 51 -4.94 7.70 -13.97
CA VAL A 51 -5.70 8.77 -13.29
C VAL A 51 -5.94 8.46 -11.81
N GLU A 52 -6.16 7.19 -11.47
CA GLU A 52 -6.38 6.78 -10.08
C GLU A 52 -5.10 6.87 -9.27
N VAL A 53 -3.98 6.38 -9.81
CA VAL A 53 -2.64 6.49 -9.20
C VAL A 53 -2.27 7.96 -8.98
N ASP A 54 -2.45 8.82 -9.98
CA ASP A 54 -2.18 10.26 -9.85
C ASP A 54 -3.02 10.89 -8.74
N ARG A 55 -4.31 10.53 -8.66
CA ARG A 55 -5.21 11.03 -7.62
C ARG A 55 -4.75 10.60 -6.22
N GLU A 56 -4.30 9.36 -6.06
CA GLU A 56 -3.79 8.84 -4.79
C GLU A 56 -2.49 9.53 -4.38
N VAL A 57 -1.55 9.75 -5.31
CA VAL A 57 -0.32 10.51 -5.08
C VAL A 57 -0.62 11.93 -4.64
N GLU A 58 -1.55 12.62 -5.31
CA GLU A 58 -1.94 13.97 -4.94
C GLU A 58 -2.66 14.03 -3.58
N ALA A 59 -3.43 12.99 -3.24
CA ALA A 59 -4.02 12.89 -1.90
C ALA A 59 -2.95 12.71 -0.81
N ALA A 60 -1.94 11.87 -1.05
CA ALA A 60 -0.83 11.68 -0.12
C ALA A 60 -0.05 13.00 0.10
N LYS A 61 0.25 13.73 -0.98
CA LYS A 61 0.90 15.05 -0.90
C LYS A 61 0.10 16.06 -0.08
N ARG A 62 -1.22 16.13 -0.29
CA ARG A 62 -2.11 17.02 0.50
C ARG A 62 -2.11 16.68 1.99
N ASN A 63 -1.91 15.40 2.32
CA ASN A 63 -1.76 14.93 3.69
C ASN A 63 -0.32 15.04 4.22
N SER A 64 0.56 15.78 3.54
CA SER A 64 1.97 15.99 3.93
C SER A 64 2.81 14.69 4.01
N ILE A 65 2.34 13.62 3.37
CA ILE A 65 3.11 12.37 3.25
C ILE A 65 4.21 12.61 2.22
N SER A 66 5.45 12.59 2.68
CA SER A 66 6.65 12.86 1.87
C SER A 66 7.55 11.63 1.66
N GLY A 67 7.18 10.48 2.21
CA GLY A 67 7.95 9.25 2.08
C GLY A 67 7.13 8.00 2.40
N VAL A 68 7.63 6.86 1.93
CA VAL A 68 7.02 5.53 2.11
C VAL A 68 7.96 4.59 2.89
N PRO A 69 7.43 3.58 3.58
CA PRO A 69 6.00 3.31 3.79
C PRO A 69 5.38 4.33 4.75
N ASN A 70 4.07 4.59 4.60
CA ASN A 70 3.28 5.41 5.52
C ASN A 70 1.94 4.71 5.75
N PHE A 71 1.50 4.62 7.00
CA PHE A 71 0.28 3.93 7.39
C PHE A 71 -0.65 4.88 8.13
N THR A 72 -1.91 4.92 7.71
CA THR A 72 -2.98 5.60 8.44
C THR A 72 -3.92 4.57 9.07
N ILE A 73 -4.04 4.58 10.39
CA ILE A 73 -4.89 3.67 11.16
C ILE A 73 -6.16 4.41 11.58
N GLN A 74 -7.31 3.86 11.21
CA GLN A 74 -8.65 4.45 11.42
C GLN A 74 -8.81 5.91 10.94
N GLY A 75 -8.03 6.35 9.95
CA GLY A 75 -8.06 7.74 9.47
C GLY A 75 -7.59 8.78 10.49
N LYS A 76 -6.97 8.36 11.61
CA LYS A 76 -6.63 9.25 12.75
C LYS A 76 -5.18 9.16 13.17
N TYR A 77 -4.60 7.97 13.14
CA TYR A 77 -3.25 7.73 13.64
C TYR A 77 -2.32 7.45 12.48
N GLU A 78 -1.23 8.19 12.39
CA GLU A 78 -0.26 8.07 11.30
C GLU A 78 1.05 7.45 11.81
N ILE A 79 1.58 6.48 11.07
CA ILE A 79 2.90 5.90 11.27
C ILE A 79 3.69 6.09 9.98
N GLY A 80 4.69 6.96 10.02
CA GLY A 80 5.61 7.21 8.92
C GLY A 80 6.89 6.38 9.00
N GLY A 81 7.32 5.86 7.85
CA GLY A 81 8.54 5.10 7.68
C GLY A 81 8.41 3.61 8.03
N ALA A 82 9.48 2.88 7.76
CA ALA A 82 9.62 1.46 8.11
C ALA A 82 9.89 1.32 9.62
N GLN A 83 8.86 1.54 10.42
CA GLN A 83 8.93 1.43 11.88
C GLN A 83 8.99 -0.03 12.33
N ASP A 84 9.61 -0.27 13.49
CA ASP A 84 9.61 -1.58 14.13
C ASP A 84 8.19 -2.02 14.52
N SER A 85 7.93 -3.32 14.47
CA SER A 85 6.65 -3.93 14.84
C SER A 85 6.14 -3.52 16.24
N ALA A 86 7.05 -3.27 17.20
CA ALA A 86 6.70 -2.82 18.54
C ALA A 86 6.02 -1.43 18.55
N VAL A 87 6.30 -0.57 17.56
CA VAL A 87 5.62 0.73 17.40
C VAL A 87 4.15 0.51 17.07
N PHE A 88 3.87 -0.42 16.15
CA PHE A 88 2.50 -0.77 15.77
C PHE A 88 1.74 -1.40 16.95
N LEU A 89 2.37 -2.33 17.68
CA LEU A 89 1.74 -2.97 18.84
C LEU A 89 1.31 -1.95 19.89
N ARG A 90 2.21 -1.04 20.29
CA ARG A 90 1.91 0.03 21.25
C ARG A 90 0.80 0.96 20.76
N LEU A 91 0.76 1.26 19.46
CA LEU A 91 -0.32 2.07 18.90
C LEU A 91 -1.66 1.34 19.03
N PHE A 92 -1.73 0.06 18.69
CA PHE A 92 -2.96 -0.72 18.77
C PHE A 92 -3.45 -0.88 20.22
N GLU A 93 -2.54 -1.09 21.18
CA GLU A 93 -2.86 -1.09 22.61
C GLU A 93 -3.51 0.24 23.04
N LYS A 94 -2.91 1.37 22.67
CA LYS A 94 -3.45 2.70 22.97
C LYS A 94 -4.83 2.95 22.33
N ILE A 95 -5.02 2.52 21.07
CA ILE A 95 -6.31 2.65 20.38
C ILE A 95 -7.39 1.87 21.14
N LYS A 96 -7.08 0.62 21.52
CA LYS A 96 -8.00 -0.24 22.27
C LYS A 96 -8.42 0.40 23.60
N GLU A 97 -7.48 0.91 24.40
CA GLU A 97 -7.77 1.58 25.67
C GLU A 97 -8.67 2.82 25.51
N THR A 98 -8.45 3.58 24.43
CA THR A 98 -9.22 4.80 24.13
C THR A 98 -10.65 4.47 23.67
N GLU A 99 -10.85 3.36 22.98
CA GLU A 99 -12.17 2.89 22.53
C GLU A 99 -12.97 2.18 23.64
N GLU A 100 -12.29 1.50 24.57
CA GLU A 100 -12.92 0.83 25.72
C GLU A 100 -13.33 1.80 26.84
N SER A 101 -12.81 3.04 26.85
CA SER A 101 -13.20 4.08 27.81
C SER A 101 -14.50 4.77 27.34
N PRO A 102 -15.67 4.54 27.98
CA PRO A 102 -16.92 5.14 27.53
C PRO A 102 -16.87 6.66 27.70
N LYS A 103 -17.28 7.41 26.67
CA LYS A 103 -17.59 8.84 26.78
C LYS A 103 -18.79 9.03 27.71
N THR A 104 -18.55 9.10 29.01
CA THR A 104 -19.49 9.61 30.00
C THR A 104 -18.74 10.22 31.17
N TRP A 105 -18.50 11.53 31.09
CA TRP A 105 -18.50 12.39 32.27
C TRP A 105 -18.93 13.79 31.87
N ILE A 106 -20.24 14.05 31.96
CA ILE A 106 -20.77 15.40 32.15
C ILE A 106 -21.42 15.35 33.53
N GLY A 107 -20.67 15.80 34.53
CA GLY A 107 -21.20 16.19 35.83
C GLY A 107 -21.39 17.71 35.86
#